data_AF-A0AAW0BIX9-F1
#
_entry.id   AF-A0AAW0BIX9-F1
#
_cell.length_a   1.000
_cell.length_b   1.000
_cell.length_c   1.000
_cell.angle_alpha   90.00
_cell.angle_beta   90.00
_cell.angle_gamma   90.00
#
_symmetry.space_group_name_H-M   'P 1'
#
loop_
_entity.id
_entity.type
_entity.pdbx_description
1 polymer ?
#
loop_
_entity_poly.entity_id
_entity_poly.type
_entity_poly.pdbx_seq_one_letter_code
_entity_poly.pdbx_strand_id
1 'polypeptide(L)'
;MVSIEKRLGADKVRQHSWYWDVQQEDWSPRWRIELGISRDEMCTEYYTGLNSAIPIKDLDERWRHHFWGQQQQRSEFTRRKRMFRLIDRLKEEKEWTHEKSLQFLRDCYPISREARERHLRTASQFIRWLRDENVETIMARAAEYA
;
A
#
# COMPACT_ATOMS: atom_id res chain seq x y z
N MET A 1 18.91 16.45 -5.62
CA MET A 1 17.62 16.60 -6.35
C MET A 1 17.67 16.07 -7.77
N VAL A 2 18.61 16.50 -8.64
CA VAL A 2 18.69 16.04 -10.06
C VAL A 2 18.71 14.50 -10.21
N SER A 3 19.35 13.77 -9.31
CA SER A 3 19.36 12.29 -9.33
C SER A 3 18.01 11.66 -8.94
N ILE A 4 17.22 12.31 -8.09
CA ILE A 4 15.89 11.85 -7.66
C ILE A 4 14.87 12.12 -8.77
N GLU A 5 14.91 13.32 -9.38
CA GLU A 5 14.05 13.69 -10.51
C GLU A 5 14.26 12.79 -11.72
N LYS A 6 15.52 12.42 -12.03
CA LYS A 6 15.83 11.44 -13.09
C LYS A 6 15.20 10.06 -12.85
N ARG A 7 15.07 9.65 -11.59
CA ARG A 7 14.56 8.32 -11.23
C ARG A 7 13.05 8.27 -11.10
N LEU A 8 12.43 9.29 -10.49
CA LEU A 8 11.02 9.30 -10.12
C LEU A 8 10.16 10.23 -10.99
N GLY A 9 10.79 11.01 -11.87
CA GLY A 9 10.14 12.04 -12.68
C GLY A 9 10.09 13.38 -11.94
N ALA A 10 10.43 14.46 -12.64
CA ALA A 10 10.45 15.80 -12.08
C ALA A 10 9.07 16.24 -11.55
N ASP A 11 7.99 15.89 -12.25
CA ASP A 11 6.63 16.28 -11.85
C ASP A 11 6.24 15.66 -10.52
N LYS A 12 6.53 14.37 -10.32
CA LYS A 12 6.25 13.68 -9.04
C LYS A 12 7.05 14.30 -7.91
N VAL A 13 8.35 14.57 -8.13
CA VAL A 13 9.24 15.15 -7.11
C VAL A 13 8.79 16.53 -6.66
N ARG A 14 8.36 17.38 -7.60
CA ARG A 14 7.94 18.76 -7.33
C ARG A 14 6.63 18.88 -6.54
N GLN A 15 5.82 17.81 -6.49
CA GLN A 15 4.59 17.78 -5.69
C GLN A 15 4.85 17.62 -4.19
N HIS A 16 6.05 17.21 -3.79
CA HIS A 16 6.37 16.99 -2.39
C HIS A 16 7.12 18.17 -1.80
N SER A 17 6.82 18.46 -0.54
CA SER A 17 7.74 19.25 0.27
C SER A 17 8.92 18.37 0.69
N TRP A 18 10.12 18.92 0.70
CA TRP A 18 11.34 18.19 1.04
C TRP A 18 11.97 18.78 2.30
N TYR A 19 12.70 17.95 3.05
CA TYR A 19 13.52 18.40 4.16
C TYR A 19 14.86 17.66 4.15
N TRP A 20 15.89 18.32 4.67
CA TRP A 20 17.18 17.69 4.87
C TRP A 20 17.11 16.77 6.09
N ASP A 21 17.29 15.47 5.88
CA ASP A 21 17.38 14.50 6.96
C ASP A 21 18.84 14.33 7.37
N VAL A 22 19.19 14.87 8.54
CA VAL A 22 20.56 14.82 9.07
C VAL A 22 21.03 13.39 9.32
N GLN A 23 20.13 12.45 9.62
CA GLN A 23 20.51 11.05 9.89
C GLN A 23 20.83 10.26 8.63
N GLN A 24 20.20 10.62 7.51
CA GLN A 24 20.41 10.00 6.21
C GLN A 24 21.41 10.78 5.34
N GLU A 25 21.80 11.99 5.78
CA GLU A 25 22.55 12.96 4.97
C GLU A 25 21.96 13.11 3.56
N ASP A 26 20.63 13.07 3.44
CA ASP A 26 19.90 13.14 2.18
C ASP A 26 18.64 14.02 2.31
N TRP A 27 18.13 14.47 1.17
CA TRP A 27 16.82 15.10 1.07
C TRP A 27 15.73 14.04 1.11
N SER A 28 14.86 14.15 2.11
CA SER A 28 13.70 13.26 2.31
C SER A 28 12.40 13.99 1.99
N PRO A 29 11.43 13.33 1.33
CA PRO A 29 10.12 13.92 1.10
C PRO A 29 9.32 13.91 2.40
N ARG A 30 8.50 14.94 2.61
CA ARG A 30 7.47 14.97 3.64
C ARG A 30 6.23 14.28 3.10
N TRP A 31 5.98 13.06 3.57
CA TRP A 31 4.81 12.29 3.14
C TRP A 31 3.72 12.23 4.21
N ARG A 32 2.47 12.18 3.75
CA ARG A 32 1.29 11.84 4.56
C ARG A 32 0.51 10.76 3.84
N ILE A 33 0.27 9.66 4.54
CA ILE A 33 -0.63 8.61 4.10
C ILE A 33 -2.04 9.17 4.03
N GLU A 34 -2.74 8.90 2.94
CA GLU A 34 -4.13 9.31 2.81
C GLU A 34 -5.00 8.36 3.65
N LEU A 35 -5.85 8.90 4.51
CA LEU A 35 -6.69 8.12 5.44
C LEU A 35 -8.12 8.01 4.89
N GLY A 36 -8.82 6.93 5.23
CA GLY A 36 -10.22 6.75 4.83
C GLY A 36 -10.43 6.34 3.37
N ILE A 37 -9.36 6.10 2.63
CA ILE A 37 -9.41 5.58 1.26
C ILE A 37 -9.78 4.09 1.20
N SER A 38 -10.25 3.65 0.04
CA SER A 38 -10.58 2.27 -0.26
C SER A 38 -9.34 1.37 -0.30
N ARG A 39 -9.55 0.06 -0.20
CA ARG A 39 -8.50 -0.96 -0.34
C ARG A 39 -7.70 -0.78 -1.63
N ASP A 40 -8.39 -0.45 -2.71
CA ASP A 40 -7.80 -0.36 -4.04
C ASP A 40 -6.96 0.91 -4.17
N GLU A 41 -7.48 2.04 -3.68
CA GLU A 41 -6.72 3.29 -3.59
C GLU A 41 -5.46 3.12 -2.72
N MET A 42 -5.51 2.32 -1.65
CA MET A 42 -4.31 2.00 -0.86
C MET A 42 -3.26 1.24 -1.69
N CYS A 43 -3.69 0.30 -2.54
CA CYS A 43 -2.80 -0.41 -3.45
C CYS A 43 -2.24 0.52 -4.54
N THR A 44 -3.08 1.40 -5.09
CA THR A 44 -2.64 2.45 -6.04
C THR A 44 -1.61 3.38 -5.40
N GLU A 45 -1.87 3.87 -4.19
CA GLU A 45 -0.93 4.70 -3.41
C GLU A 45 0.42 4.01 -3.22
N TYR A 46 0.42 2.70 -2.97
CA TYR A 46 1.64 1.93 -2.74
C TYR A 46 2.44 1.63 -4.00
N TYR A 47 1.80 1.13 -5.06
CA TYR A 47 2.49 0.61 -6.25
C TYR A 47 2.71 1.65 -7.35
N THR A 48 1.78 2.59 -7.54
CA THR A 48 1.83 3.55 -8.66
C THR A 48 1.88 5.00 -8.22
N GLY A 49 1.51 5.26 -6.97
CA GLY A 49 1.28 6.58 -6.42
C GLY A 49 -0.15 7.04 -6.67
N LEU A 50 -0.75 7.65 -5.65
CA LEU A 50 -2.08 8.27 -5.72
C LEU A 50 -1.92 9.77 -6.04
N ASN A 51 -2.78 10.35 -6.87
CA ASN A 51 -2.75 11.78 -7.21
C ASN A 51 -1.38 12.28 -7.71
N SER A 52 -0.74 11.51 -8.60
CA SER A 52 0.59 11.78 -9.17
C SER A 52 1.76 11.80 -8.17
N ALA A 53 1.51 11.41 -6.92
CA ALA A 53 2.54 11.36 -5.91
C ALA A 53 3.54 10.19 -6.14
N ILE A 54 4.66 10.21 -5.41
CA ILE A 54 5.66 9.14 -5.47
C ILE A 54 5.05 7.87 -4.84
N PRO A 55 5.17 6.68 -5.46
CA PRO A 55 4.68 5.44 -4.86
C PRO A 55 5.27 5.20 -3.47
N ILE A 56 4.45 4.78 -2.49
CA ILE A 56 4.97 4.50 -1.14
C ILE A 56 6.02 3.38 -1.18
N LYS A 57 5.94 2.43 -2.12
CA LYS A 57 6.96 1.40 -2.30
C LYS A 57 8.34 2.01 -2.54
N ASP A 58 8.45 2.98 -3.45
CA ASP A 58 9.71 3.67 -3.76
C ASP A 58 10.20 4.51 -2.57
N LEU A 59 9.27 5.06 -1.78
CA LEU A 59 9.58 5.79 -0.57
C LEU A 59 10.16 4.88 0.53
N ASP A 60 9.54 3.72 0.78
CA ASP A 60 9.98 2.71 1.75
C ASP A 60 11.32 2.09 1.36
N GLU A 61 11.55 1.85 0.06
CA GLU A 61 12.82 1.27 -0.41
C GLU A 61 14.00 2.22 -0.21
N ARG A 62 13.85 3.52 -0.49
CA ARG A 62 14.96 4.48 -0.36
C ARG A 62 15.08 5.09 1.02
N TRP A 63 13.98 5.57 1.60
CA TRP A 63 14.00 6.35 2.85
C TRP A 63 13.46 5.57 4.05
N ARG A 64 13.01 4.33 3.87
CA ARG A 64 12.55 3.42 4.94
C ARG A 64 11.48 4.03 5.86
N HIS A 65 11.87 4.47 7.05
CA HIS A 65 10.93 5.07 8.01
C HIS A 65 11.15 6.56 8.23
N HIS A 66 12.09 7.15 7.50
CA HIS A 66 12.49 8.54 7.69
C HIS A 66 11.49 9.51 7.06
N PHE A 67 10.88 9.17 5.92
CA PHE A 67 9.93 10.03 5.22
C PHE A 67 8.55 10.18 5.89
N TRP A 68 8.30 9.45 6.99
CA TRP A 68 7.05 9.55 7.75
C TRP A 68 7.09 10.76 8.69
N GLY A 69 6.07 11.63 8.61
CA GLY A 69 5.97 12.76 9.53
C GLY A 69 5.61 12.38 10.97
N GLN A 70 4.50 11.63 11.17
CA GLN A 70 3.93 11.34 12.50
C GLN A 70 3.87 9.84 12.79
N GLN A 71 3.93 9.45 14.07
CA GLN A 71 3.88 8.04 14.48
C GLN A 71 2.62 7.31 13.98
N GLN A 72 1.47 7.99 13.98
CA GLN A 72 0.20 7.44 13.47
C GLN A 72 0.31 7.00 12.01
N GLN A 73 1.03 7.75 11.19
CA GLN A 73 1.25 7.48 9.76
C GLN A 73 2.03 6.16 9.58
N ARG A 74 3.09 6.00 10.37
CA ARG A 74 3.91 4.77 10.37
C ARG A 74 3.11 3.55 10.84
N SER A 75 2.24 3.71 11.84
CA SER A 75 1.38 2.63 12.32
C SER A 75 0.36 2.21 11.25
N GLU A 76 -0.26 3.16 10.57
CA GLU A 76 -1.19 2.85 9.46
C GLU A 76 -0.48 2.20 8.28
N PHE A 77 0.69 2.69 7.88
CA PHE A 77 1.51 2.03 6.85
C PHE A 77 1.84 0.59 7.23
N THR A 78 2.28 0.36 8.48
CA THR A 78 2.61 -0.99 8.97
C THR A 78 1.42 -1.94 8.91
N ARG A 79 0.20 -1.43 9.16
CA ARG A 79 -1.04 -2.20 8.99
C ARG A 79 -1.28 -2.51 7.51
N ARG A 80 -1.24 -1.50 6.64
CA ARG A 80 -1.45 -1.66 5.19
C ARG A 80 -0.42 -2.59 4.52
N LYS A 81 0.81 -2.65 5.05
CA LYS A 81 1.88 -3.52 4.54
C LYS A 81 1.49 -5.00 4.48
N ARG A 82 0.56 -5.46 5.32
CA ARG A 82 0.02 -6.82 5.25
C ARG A 82 -0.77 -7.08 3.98
N MET A 83 -1.56 -6.10 3.55
CA MET A 83 -2.31 -6.16 2.32
C MET A 83 -1.38 -6.15 1.10
N PHE A 84 -0.33 -5.30 1.11
CA PHE A 84 0.65 -5.28 0.02
C PHE A 84 1.39 -6.62 -0.11
N ARG A 85 1.78 -7.23 1.02
CA ARG A 85 2.37 -8.58 1.04
C ARG A 85 1.42 -9.65 0.50
N LEU A 86 0.13 -9.58 0.84
CA LEU A 86 -0.87 -10.48 0.26
C LEU A 86 -0.96 -10.31 -1.26
N ILE A 87 -0.99 -9.07 -1.76
CA ILE A 87 -1.01 -8.81 -3.21
C ILE A 87 0.25 -9.36 -3.86
N ASP A 88 1.44 -9.06 -3.32
CA ASP A 88 2.72 -9.58 -3.85
C ASP A 88 2.72 -11.11 -3.90
N ARG A 89 2.25 -11.78 -2.83
CA ARG A 89 2.15 -13.25 -2.78
C ARG A 89 1.18 -13.81 -3.81
N LEU A 90 0.03 -13.17 -4.01
CA LEU A 90 -0.93 -13.57 -5.07
C LEU A 90 -0.31 -13.47 -6.46
N LYS A 91 0.54 -12.45 -6.72
CA LYS A 91 1.25 -12.35 -7.99
C LYS A 91 2.27 -13.47 -8.16
N GLU A 92 3.04 -13.75 -7.11
CA GLU A 92 4.12 -14.73 -7.15
C GLU A 92 3.58 -16.16 -7.33
N GLU A 93 2.53 -16.54 -6.60
CA GLU A 93 2.02 -17.92 -6.64
C GLU A 93 1.04 -18.19 -7.79
N LYS A 94 0.36 -17.15 -8.31
CA LYS A 94 -0.68 -17.31 -9.34
C LYS A 94 -0.34 -16.64 -10.66
N GLU A 95 0.83 -16.02 -10.76
CA GLU A 95 1.25 -15.19 -11.90
C GLU A 95 0.25 -14.08 -12.23
N TRP A 96 -0.48 -13.60 -11.22
CA TRP A 96 -1.49 -12.57 -11.40
C TRP A 96 -0.89 -11.17 -11.53
N THR A 97 -1.58 -10.30 -12.27
CA THR A 97 -1.32 -8.86 -12.24
C THR A 97 -1.87 -8.24 -10.96
N HIS A 98 -1.42 -7.03 -10.60
CA HIS A 98 -2.02 -6.28 -9.48
C HIS A 98 -3.53 -6.13 -9.62
N GLU A 99 -3.98 -5.87 -10.84
CA GLU A 99 -5.39 -5.69 -11.16
C GLU A 99 -6.18 -6.99 -10.96
N LYS A 100 -5.65 -8.14 -11.40
CA LYS A 100 -6.29 -9.44 -11.18
C LYS A 100 -6.36 -9.80 -9.70
N SER A 101 -5.29 -9.55 -8.93
CA SER A 101 -5.30 -9.74 -7.48
C SER A 101 -6.32 -8.85 -6.78
N LEU A 102 -6.44 -7.58 -7.17
CA LEU A 102 -7.46 -6.68 -6.62
C LEU A 102 -8.88 -7.13 -7.01
N GLN A 103 -9.07 -7.55 -8.25
CA GLN A 103 -10.36 -8.05 -8.73
C GLN A 103 -10.80 -9.28 -7.94
N PHE A 104 -9.93 -10.28 -7.77
CA PHE A 104 -10.18 -11.42 -6.89
C PHE A 104 -10.63 -11.00 -5.48
N LEU A 105 -9.93 -10.04 -4.88
CA LEU A 105 -10.31 -9.55 -3.55
C LEU A 105 -11.64 -8.79 -3.55
N ARG A 106 -12.07 -8.15 -4.65
CA ARG A 106 -13.40 -7.52 -4.75
C ARG A 106 -14.49 -8.59 -4.81
N ASP A 107 -14.25 -9.64 -5.58
CA ASP A 107 -15.25 -10.66 -5.86
C ASP A 107 -15.42 -11.63 -4.69
N CYS A 108 -14.31 -12.04 -4.06
CA CYS A 108 -14.34 -12.99 -2.94
C CYS A 108 -14.43 -12.33 -1.56
N TYR A 109 -13.99 -11.07 -1.43
CA TYR A 109 -13.96 -10.35 -0.15
C TYR A 109 -14.51 -8.92 -0.31
N PRO A 110 -15.79 -8.76 -0.70
CA PRO A 110 -16.38 -7.46 -0.97
C PRO A 110 -16.49 -6.64 0.32
N ILE A 111 -16.05 -5.38 0.25
CA ILE A 111 -16.13 -4.46 1.39
C ILE A 111 -17.46 -3.70 1.32
N SER A 112 -18.36 -3.90 2.30
CA SER A 112 -19.66 -3.23 2.41
C SER A 112 -20.05 -3.06 3.87
N ARG A 113 -20.62 -1.91 4.25
CA ARG A 113 -21.01 -1.63 5.64
C ARG A 113 -22.07 -2.61 6.16
N GLU A 114 -22.84 -3.19 5.25
CA GLU A 114 -23.91 -4.15 5.46
C GLU A 114 -23.40 -5.60 5.53
N ALA A 115 -22.10 -5.83 5.30
CA ALA A 115 -21.52 -7.16 5.34
C ALA A 115 -21.75 -7.84 6.70
N ARG A 116 -22.20 -9.10 6.63
CA ARG A 116 -22.41 -9.97 7.82
C ARG A 116 -21.12 -10.11 8.61
N GLU A 117 -20.02 -10.33 7.90
CA GLU A 117 -18.70 -10.51 8.49
C GLU A 117 -18.08 -9.16 8.85
N ARG A 118 -17.73 -8.99 10.13
CA ARG A 118 -17.22 -7.71 10.66
C ARG A 118 -15.97 -7.22 9.92
N HIS A 119 -15.11 -8.13 9.46
CA HIS A 119 -13.87 -7.76 8.79
C HIS A 119 -14.10 -7.24 7.37
N LEU A 120 -15.26 -7.50 6.76
CA LEU A 120 -15.63 -7.01 5.44
C LEU A 120 -16.39 -5.68 5.47
N ARG A 121 -16.60 -5.06 6.65
CA ARG A 121 -17.36 -3.80 6.71
C ARG A 121 -16.59 -2.56 6.28
N THR A 122 -15.27 -2.58 6.43
CA THR A 122 -14.38 -1.47 6.06
C THR A 122 -13.00 -2.00 5.66
N ALA A 123 -12.27 -1.24 4.84
CA ALA A 123 -10.89 -1.58 4.46
C ALA A 123 -9.98 -1.72 5.69
N SER A 124 -10.11 -0.83 6.68
CA SER A 124 -9.34 -0.90 7.92
C SER A 124 -9.61 -2.17 8.72
N GLN A 125 -10.86 -2.65 8.77
CA GLN A 125 -11.19 -3.90 9.45
C GLN A 125 -10.68 -5.11 8.69
N PHE A 126 -10.76 -5.09 7.36
CA PHE A 126 -10.20 -6.15 6.52
C PHE A 126 -8.70 -6.30 6.75
N ILE A 127 -7.96 -5.19 6.70
CA ILE A 127 -6.51 -5.16 6.93
C ILE A 127 -6.14 -5.65 8.33
N ARG A 128 -6.94 -5.34 9.36
CA ARG A 128 -6.71 -5.84 10.72
C ARG A 128 -6.98 -7.34 10.84
N TRP A 129 -7.89 -7.87 10.03
CA TRP A 129 -8.21 -9.29 9.95
C TRP A 129 -7.16 -10.08 9.16
N LEU A 130 -6.43 -9.46 8.22
CA LEU A 130 -5.27 -10.06 7.54
C LEU A 130 -4.16 -10.41 8.55
N ARG A 131 -4.24 -11.61 9.10
CA ARG A 131 -3.25 -12.32 9.89
C ARG A 131 -2.83 -13.55 9.08
N ASP A 132 -1.73 -14.19 9.45
CA ASP A 132 -1.14 -15.29 8.66
C ASP A 132 -2.15 -16.40 8.33
N GLU A 133 -2.96 -16.84 9.31
CA GLU A 133 -4.05 -17.83 9.11
C GLU A 133 -5.10 -17.41 8.06
N ASN A 134 -5.44 -16.12 8.03
CA ASN A 134 -6.43 -15.58 7.10
C ASN A 134 -5.80 -15.33 5.72
N VAL A 135 -4.50 -15.03 5.67
CA VAL A 135 -3.75 -14.97 4.42
C VAL A 135 -3.74 -16.36 3.76
N GLU A 136 -3.44 -17.43 4.50
CA GLU A 136 -3.50 -18.79 3.93
C GLU A 136 -4.90 -19.15 3.44
N THR A 137 -5.95 -18.75 4.18
CA THR A 137 -7.34 -18.95 3.75
C THR A 137 -7.62 -18.23 2.43
N ILE A 138 -7.13 -17.01 2.28
CA ILE A 138 -7.24 -16.24 1.02
C ILE A 138 -6.47 -16.92 -0.11
N MET A 139 -5.26 -17.40 0.15
CA MET A 139 -4.44 -18.08 -0.86
C MET A 139 -5.07 -19.41 -1.32
N ALA A 140 -5.62 -20.20 -0.40
CA ALA A 140 -6.37 -21.40 -0.73
C ALA A 140 -7.60 -21.07 -1.60
N ARG A 141 -8.33 -20.00 -1.26
CA ARG A 141 -9.46 -19.55 -2.09
C ARG A 141 -9.01 -19.03 -3.46
N ALA A 142 -7.87 -18.35 -3.53
CA ALA A 142 -7.28 -17.91 -4.78
C ALA A 142 -6.89 -19.10 -5.66
N ALA A 143 -6.48 -20.23 -5.06
CA ALA A 143 -6.13 -21.45 -5.79
C ALA A 143 -7.27 -21.91 -6.73
N GLU A 144 -8.51 -21.78 -6.26
CA GLU A 144 -9.76 -22.16 -6.95
C GLU A 144 -10.30 -21.06 -7.88
N TYR A 145 -9.71 -19.87 -7.86
CA TYR A 145 -10.19 -18.70 -8.58
C TYR A 145 -9.58 -18.65 -10.00
N ALA A 146 -10.43 -18.70 -11.02
CA ALA A 146 -10.05 -18.71 -12.44
C ALA A 146 -9.60 -17.33 -12.95
#